data_AF-A0A6I3FQY5-F1
#
_entry.id   AF-A0A6I3FQY5-F1
#
_cell.length_a   1.000
_cell.length_b   1.000
_cell.length_c   1.000
_cell.angle_alpha   90.00
_cell.angle_beta   90.00
_cell.angle_gamma   90.00
#
_symmetry.space_group_name_H-M   'P 1'
#
loop_
_entity.id
_entity.type
_entity.pdbx_description
1 polymer ?
#
loop_
_entity_poly.entity_id
_entity_poly.type
_entity_poly.pdbx_seq_one_letter_code
_entity_poly.pdbx_strand_id
1 'polypeptide(L)'
;MTTYAPTKPWKPTRADLSKNVIGIIIAAITSYLVVASTPMKGKLAYAFLFFFFATAIQIVIKWLARGRVAAVDELASSIALTGGIIVFLPVLSILFTTISKGIKGLHWTLFTDTMEKSSYLDPIGMGGILHAIVGTMYMIIIASIISVPLSILTALYLTEIKGKAAGFIQFLVQAMSGVPSVVAGIFIYAALLLNTSFRGSGLTGALPLAILMIPTVTRTAQEVLLLIPNDLREAGQALGATQWKTVMLIVVPAARSGLVTAVILGVAR
;
A
#
# COMPACT_ATOMS: atom_id res chain seq x y z
N MET A 1 9.36 -17.72 -54.90
CA MET A 1 8.93 -16.94 -53.73
C MET A 1 10.07 -16.93 -52.72
N THR A 2 10.84 -15.86 -52.64
CA THR A 2 11.90 -15.69 -51.62
C THR A 2 11.25 -15.30 -50.30
N THR A 3 11.25 -16.19 -49.33
CA THR A 3 10.73 -15.94 -47.99
C THR A 3 11.65 -14.93 -47.28
N TYR A 4 11.20 -13.69 -47.15
CA TYR A 4 11.86 -12.69 -46.31
C TYR A 4 11.76 -13.17 -44.85
N ALA A 5 12.89 -13.55 -44.26
CA ALA A 5 12.96 -13.86 -42.84
C ALA A 5 12.66 -12.58 -42.03
N PRO A 6 11.81 -12.65 -40.98
CA PRO A 6 11.48 -11.48 -40.18
C PRO A 6 12.75 -10.96 -39.49
N THR A 7 13.19 -9.77 -39.89
CA THR A 7 14.26 -9.06 -39.20
C THR A 7 13.70 -8.51 -37.88
N LYS A 8 14.45 -8.66 -36.78
CA LYS A 8 14.10 -8.12 -35.46
C LYS A 8 14.91 -6.84 -35.22
N PRO A 9 14.53 -5.68 -35.80
CA PRO A 9 15.31 -4.43 -35.68
C PRO A 9 15.44 -3.92 -34.24
N TRP A 10 14.61 -4.41 -33.31
CA TRP A 10 14.67 -4.09 -31.88
C TRP A 10 15.71 -4.91 -31.09
N LYS A 11 16.28 -5.97 -31.67
CA LYS A 11 17.26 -6.80 -30.96
C LYS A 11 18.62 -6.10 -31.00
N PRO A 12 19.25 -5.80 -29.86
CA PRO A 12 20.55 -5.14 -29.85
C PRO A 12 21.59 -6.01 -30.56
N THR A 13 22.39 -5.38 -31.42
CA THR A 13 23.47 -6.08 -32.15
C THR A 13 24.57 -6.44 -31.14
N ARG A 14 25.36 -7.50 -31.41
CA ARG A 14 26.51 -7.85 -30.55
C ARG A 14 27.48 -6.67 -30.33
N ALA A 15 27.62 -5.79 -31.33
CA ALA A 15 28.40 -4.57 -31.25
C ALA A 15 27.77 -3.47 -30.36
N ASP A 16 26.44 -3.43 -30.24
CA ASP A 16 25.76 -2.52 -29.31
C ASP A 16 25.91 -3.00 -27.86
N LEU A 17 25.78 -4.33 -27.65
CA LEU A 17 25.98 -4.95 -26.34
C LEU A 17 27.41 -4.76 -25.83
N SER A 18 28.41 -4.94 -26.69
CA SER A 18 29.82 -4.74 -26.28
C SER A 18 30.11 -3.29 -25.90
N LYS A 19 29.58 -2.31 -26.64
CA LYS A 19 29.72 -0.87 -26.29
C LYS A 19 29.10 -0.54 -24.94
N ASN A 20 27.91 -1.08 -24.64
CA ASN A 20 27.26 -0.86 -23.35
C ASN A 20 28.05 -1.49 -22.20
N VAL A 21 28.54 -2.72 -22.37
CA VAL A 21 29.36 -3.43 -21.36
C VAL A 21 30.68 -2.69 -21.12
N ILE A 22 31.35 -2.23 -22.18
CA ILE A 22 32.57 -1.42 -22.08
C ILE A 22 32.29 -0.13 -21.31
N GLY A 23 31.18 0.56 -21.60
CA GLY A 23 30.77 1.77 -20.88
C GLY A 23 30.59 1.54 -19.37
N ILE A 24 29.99 0.40 -18.98
CA ILE A 24 29.83 0.03 -17.55
C ILE A 24 31.19 -0.27 -16.90
N ILE A 25 32.10 -0.96 -17.60
CA ILE A 25 33.43 -1.27 -17.07
C ILE A 25 34.26 0.01 -16.89
N ILE A 26 34.23 0.92 -17.87
CA ILE A 26 34.91 2.22 -17.76
C ILE A 26 34.34 2.99 -16.56
N ALA A 27 33.02 3.01 -16.40
CA ALA A 27 32.39 3.66 -15.25
C ALA A 27 32.82 3.07 -13.90
N ALA A 28 32.95 1.74 -13.79
CA ALA A 28 33.43 1.07 -12.59
C ALA A 28 34.89 1.43 -12.26
N ILE A 29 35.75 1.49 -13.27
CA ILE A 29 37.17 1.86 -13.11
C ILE A 29 37.27 3.33 -12.73
N THR A 30 36.57 4.23 -13.43
CA THR A 30 36.56 5.66 -13.13
C THR A 30 36.03 5.94 -11.73
N SER A 31 34.93 5.28 -11.32
CA SER A 31 34.38 5.45 -9.97
C SER A 31 35.33 4.93 -8.90
N TYR A 32 36.03 3.83 -9.14
CA TYR A 32 37.03 3.30 -8.20
C TYR A 32 38.22 4.26 -8.04
N LEU A 33 38.74 4.79 -9.15
CA LEU A 33 39.87 5.73 -9.15
C LEU A 33 39.52 7.05 -8.44
N VAL A 34 38.29 7.55 -8.63
CA VAL A 34 37.83 8.77 -7.94
C VAL A 34 37.69 8.53 -6.44
N VAL A 35 37.15 7.40 -6.01
CA VAL A 35 37.06 7.05 -4.57
C VAL A 35 38.44 6.85 -3.94
N ALA A 36 39.39 6.29 -4.68
CA ALA A 36 40.76 6.09 -4.18
C ALA A 36 41.55 7.39 -4.04
N SER A 37 41.24 8.41 -4.84
CA SER A 37 41.94 9.70 -4.87
C SER A 37 41.28 10.79 -4.03
N THR A 38 40.00 10.66 -3.68
CA THR A 38 39.26 11.62 -2.86
C THR A 38 39.12 11.17 -1.40
N PRO A 39 38.90 12.10 -0.45
CA PRO A 39 38.65 11.75 0.95
C PRO A 39 37.33 10.99 1.20
N MET A 40 36.49 10.79 0.16
CA MET A 40 35.25 10.02 0.25
C MET A 40 35.55 8.52 0.37
N LYS A 41 35.79 8.06 1.59
CA LYS A 41 35.97 6.63 1.88
C LYS A 41 34.62 5.94 2.13
N GLY A 42 34.40 4.79 1.49
CA GLY A 42 33.30 3.89 1.83
C GLY A 42 32.56 3.29 0.64
N LYS A 43 31.84 2.18 0.89
CA LYS A 43 31.06 1.44 -0.11
C LYS A 43 29.92 2.27 -0.72
N LEU A 44 29.34 3.19 0.07
CA LEU A 44 28.27 4.10 -0.36
C LEU A 44 28.78 5.17 -1.33
N ALA A 45 29.95 5.76 -1.06
CA ALA A 45 30.57 6.73 -1.95
C ALA A 45 30.90 6.11 -3.32
N TYR A 46 31.41 4.88 -3.33
CA TYR A 46 31.63 4.13 -4.57
C TYR A 46 30.34 3.86 -5.34
N ALA A 47 29.28 3.40 -4.68
CA ALA A 47 28.00 3.12 -5.34
C ALA A 47 27.38 4.37 -5.98
N PHE A 48 27.45 5.51 -5.28
CA PHE A 48 26.95 6.79 -5.78
C PHE A 48 27.74 7.28 -7.00
N LEU A 49 29.07 7.29 -6.91
CA LEU A 49 29.94 7.71 -8.00
C LEU A 49 29.86 6.78 -9.21
N PHE A 50 29.77 5.47 -8.99
CA PHE A 50 29.55 4.49 -10.05
C PHE A 50 28.27 4.80 -10.83
N PHE A 51 27.17 5.09 -10.14
CA PHE A 51 25.91 5.40 -10.79
C PHE A 51 25.99 6.69 -11.64
N PHE A 52 26.64 7.73 -11.09
CA PHE A 52 26.82 9.01 -11.78
C PHE A 52 27.71 8.86 -13.04
N PHE A 53 28.86 8.21 -12.91
CA PHE A 53 29.77 7.99 -14.05
C PHE A 53 29.19 7.01 -15.08
N ALA A 54 28.49 5.96 -14.65
CA ALA A 54 27.83 5.03 -15.57
C ALA A 54 26.78 5.75 -16.42
N THR A 55 25.98 6.62 -15.80
CA THR A 55 24.98 7.42 -16.52
C THR A 55 25.64 8.39 -17.50
N ALA A 56 26.66 9.14 -17.06
CA ALA A 56 27.36 10.09 -17.91
C ALA A 56 28.04 9.42 -19.13
N ILE A 57 28.71 8.28 -18.90
CA ILE A 57 29.42 7.53 -19.96
C ILE A 57 28.42 6.92 -20.95
N GLN A 58 27.30 6.34 -20.48
CA GLN A 58 26.28 5.77 -21.38
C GLN A 58 25.59 6.85 -22.23
N ILE A 59 25.32 8.03 -21.66
CA ILE A 59 24.78 9.18 -22.40
C ILE A 59 25.73 9.57 -23.52
N VAL A 60 27.03 9.68 -23.24
CA VAL A 60 28.04 10.04 -24.25
C VAL A 60 28.14 8.98 -25.35
N ILE A 61 28.18 7.69 -24.99
CA ILE A 61 28.26 6.59 -25.97
C ILE A 61 27.03 6.57 -26.88
N LYS A 62 25.83 6.71 -26.32
CA LYS A 62 24.57 6.71 -27.10
C LYS A 62 24.38 7.99 -27.90
N TRP A 63 24.84 9.13 -27.39
CA TRP A 63 24.85 10.40 -28.11
C TRP A 63 25.75 10.31 -29.35
N LEU A 64 26.97 9.79 -29.21
CA LEU A 64 27.90 9.60 -30.32
C LEU A 64 27.41 8.57 -31.34
N ALA A 65 26.68 7.54 -30.91
CA ALA A 65 26.21 6.47 -31.81
C ALA A 65 24.89 6.77 -32.53
N ARG A 66 23.93 7.45 -31.88
CA ARG A 66 22.54 7.59 -32.36
C ARG A 66 21.96 9.00 -32.19
N GLY A 67 22.79 9.98 -31.81
CA GLY A 67 22.39 11.39 -31.72
C GLY A 67 21.59 11.75 -30.46
N ARG A 68 21.01 12.96 -30.47
CA ARG A 68 20.37 13.58 -29.28
C ARG A 68 19.19 12.79 -28.73
N VAL A 69 18.38 12.17 -29.58
CA VAL A 69 17.17 11.44 -29.16
C VAL A 69 17.53 10.21 -28.32
N ALA A 70 18.57 9.46 -28.71
CA ALA A 70 19.04 8.30 -27.95
C ALA A 70 19.69 8.67 -26.62
N ALA A 71 20.29 9.86 -26.53
CA ALA A 71 20.87 10.38 -25.29
C ALA A 71 19.78 10.74 -24.26
N VAL A 72 18.68 11.34 -24.71
CA VAL A 72 17.52 11.65 -23.86
C VAL A 72 16.83 10.38 -23.38
N ASP A 73 16.66 9.39 -24.26
CA ASP A 73 16.13 8.07 -23.90
C ASP A 73 16.99 7.36 -22.84
N GLU A 74 18.32 7.40 -23.00
CA GLU A 74 19.22 6.82 -22.00
C GLU A 74 19.16 7.53 -20.66
N LEU A 75 19.10 8.87 -20.68
CA LEU A 75 18.97 9.66 -19.46
C LEU A 75 17.64 9.35 -18.74
N ALA A 76 16.54 9.20 -19.47
CA ALA A 76 15.26 8.80 -18.90
C ALA A 76 15.34 7.38 -18.30
N SER A 77 15.93 6.44 -19.02
CA SER A 77 16.13 5.05 -18.57
C SER A 77 17.04 4.97 -17.33
N SER A 78 18.14 5.72 -17.31
CA SER A 78 19.09 5.72 -16.19
C SER A 78 18.46 6.31 -14.93
N ILE A 79 17.72 7.42 -15.05
CA ILE A 79 16.99 8.03 -13.94
C ILE A 79 15.93 7.06 -13.41
N ALA A 80 15.17 6.41 -14.29
CA ALA A 80 14.17 5.42 -13.88
C ALA A 80 14.81 4.22 -13.15
N LEU A 81 15.94 3.70 -13.65
CA LEU A 81 16.64 2.58 -13.03
C LEU A 81 17.25 2.95 -11.68
N THR A 82 17.86 4.13 -11.54
CA THR A 82 18.39 4.57 -10.25
C THR A 82 17.31 4.94 -9.26
N GLY A 83 16.25 5.63 -9.70
CA GLY A 83 15.07 5.85 -8.88
C GLY A 83 14.50 4.51 -8.37
N GLY A 84 14.40 3.52 -9.26
CA GLY A 84 14.05 2.15 -8.90
C GLY A 84 14.98 1.55 -7.85
N ILE A 85 16.30 1.57 -8.08
CA ILE A 85 17.29 1.01 -7.13
C ILE A 85 17.22 1.73 -5.78
N ILE A 86 17.12 3.06 -5.76
CA ILE A 86 17.04 3.86 -4.52
C ILE A 86 15.79 3.51 -3.71
N VAL A 87 14.66 3.22 -4.36
CA VAL A 87 13.42 2.84 -3.67
C VAL A 87 13.46 1.37 -3.23
N PHE A 88 13.90 0.46 -4.10
CA PHE A 88 13.90 -0.97 -3.81
C PHE A 88 14.99 -1.40 -2.85
N LEU A 89 16.15 -0.73 -2.82
CA LEU A 89 17.26 -1.13 -1.96
C LEU A 89 16.90 -1.04 -0.46
N PRO A 90 16.32 0.07 0.06
CA PRO A 90 15.82 0.12 1.43
C PRO A 90 14.74 -0.92 1.71
N VAL A 91 13.80 -1.14 0.79
CA VAL A 91 12.73 -2.15 0.95
C VAL A 91 13.33 -3.55 1.10
N LEU A 92 14.26 -3.93 0.22
CA LEU A 92 14.98 -5.20 0.29
C LEU A 92 15.83 -5.29 1.55
N SER A 93 16.47 -4.20 1.98
CA SER A 93 17.25 -4.14 3.21
C SER A 93 16.38 -4.34 4.46
N ILE A 94 15.21 -3.69 4.52
CA ILE A 94 14.26 -3.85 5.63
C ILE A 94 13.75 -5.29 5.66
N LEU A 95 13.35 -5.86 4.52
CA LEU A 95 12.91 -7.25 4.44
C LEU A 95 14.01 -8.22 4.86
N PHE A 96 15.23 -8.06 4.34
CA PHE A 96 16.36 -8.91 4.69
C PHE A 96 16.70 -8.84 6.17
N THR A 97 16.76 -7.63 6.75
CA THR A 97 17.06 -7.45 8.18
C THR A 97 15.94 -7.97 9.07
N THR A 98 14.67 -7.78 8.68
CA THR A 98 13.50 -8.32 9.38
C THR A 98 13.54 -9.85 9.41
N ILE A 99 13.84 -10.49 8.29
CA ILE A 99 13.93 -11.96 8.21
C ILE A 99 15.16 -12.46 8.98
N SER A 100 16.34 -11.89 8.73
CA SER A 100 17.60 -12.34 9.32
C SER A 100 17.62 -12.22 10.85
N LYS A 101 17.06 -11.12 11.39
CA LYS A 101 16.93 -10.94 12.84
C LYS A 101 15.70 -11.66 13.40
N GLY A 102 14.60 -11.71 12.66
CA GLY A 102 13.33 -12.32 13.09
C GLY A 102 13.38 -13.84 13.22
N ILE A 103 14.08 -14.55 12.31
CA ILE A 103 14.20 -16.02 12.38
C ILE A 103 14.83 -16.48 13.69
N LYS A 104 15.79 -15.72 14.24
CA LYS A 104 16.43 -16.06 15.53
C LYS A 104 15.47 -15.96 16.72
N GLY A 105 14.39 -15.20 16.58
CA GLY A 105 13.34 -15.06 17.59
C GLY A 105 12.13 -15.97 17.38
N LEU A 106 12.10 -16.79 16.33
CA LEU A 106 10.99 -17.71 16.05
C LEU A 106 11.16 -18.99 16.87
N HIS A 107 10.38 -19.11 17.94
CA HIS A 107 10.27 -20.28 18.79
C HIS A 107 8.78 -20.55 19.08
N TRP A 108 8.42 -21.78 19.42
CA TRP A 108 7.01 -22.16 19.62
C TRP A 108 6.34 -21.33 20.74
N THR A 109 7.08 -21.03 21.81
CA THR A 109 6.61 -20.21 22.93
C THR A 109 6.29 -18.77 22.54
N LEU A 110 6.73 -18.28 21.37
CA LEU A 110 6.46 -16.93 20.88
C LEU A 110 4.95 -16.70 20.69
N PHE A 111 4.22 -17.73 20.28
CA PHE A 111 2.79 -17.64 20.00
C PHE A 111 1.91 -17.96 21.21
N THR A 112 2.46 -18.64 22.22
CA THR A 112 1.72 -19.03 23.44
C THR A 112 1.94 -18.07 24.59
N ASP A 113 3.12 -17.45 24.67
CA ASP A 113 3.50 -16.66 25.82
C ASP A 113 3.12 -15.20 25.65
N THR A 114 3.09 -14.50 26.78
CA THR A 114 2.77 -13.08 26.86
C THR A 114 4.02 -12.29 27.20
N MET A 115 4.04 -11.00 26.84
CA MET A 115 5.13 -10.10 27.23
C MET A 115 4.97 -9.55 28.66
N GLU A 116 4.04 -10.06 29.47
CA GLU A 116 3.71 -9.48 30.79
C GLU A 116 4.89 -9.54 31.77
N LYS A 117 5.71 -10.60 31.70
CA LYS A 117 6.83 -10.85 32.61
C LYS A 117 8.21 -10.69 31.97
N SER A 118 8.26 -10.26 30.71
CA SER A 118 9.49 -10.11 29.94
C SER A 118 9.82 -8.64 29.73
N SER A 119 11.09 -8.28 29.92
CA SER A 119 11.63 -6.96 29.67
C SER A 119 12.49 -6.94 28.39
N TYR A 120 12.77 -5.74 27.88
CA TYR A 120 13.61 -5.54 26.70
C TYR A 120 15.08 -5.98 26.87
N LEU A 121 15.49 -6.24 28.12
CA LEU A 121 16.84 -6.73 28.48
C LEU A 121 16.92 -8.25 28.56
N ASP A 122 15.80 -8.96 28.49
CA ASP A 122 15.79 -10.41 28.67
C ASP A 122 16.37 -11.14 27.44
N PRO A 123 16.95 -12.35 27.63
CA PRO A 123 17.49 -13.14 26.54
C PRO A 123 16.47 -13.43 25.43
N ILE A 124 16.96 -13.55 24.20
CA ILE A 124 16.16 -13.95 23.04
C ILE A 124 15.55 -15.32 23.32
N GLY A 125 14.23 -15.40 23.37
CA GLY A 125 13.49 -16.62 23.73
C GLY A 125 12.50 -16.46 24.89
N MET A 126 12.57 -15.34 25.62
CA MET A 126 11.65 -15.02 26.71
C MET A 126 10.55 -14.06 26.25
N GLY A 127 9.28 -14.43 26.53
CA GLY A 127 8.09 -13.64 26.18
C GLY A 127 7.49 -14.01 24.82
N GLY A 128 6.27 -13.53 24.56
CA GLY A 128 5.54 -13.88 23.33
C GLY A 128 4.52 -12.84 22.88
N ILE A 129 4.09 -12.95 21.62
CA ILE A 129 3.22 -11.99 20.93
C ILE A 129 1.73 -12.27 21.14
N LEU A 130 1.35 -13.20 22.02
CA LEU A 130 -0.05 -13.60 22.20
C LEU A 130 -0.97 -12.42 22.50
N HIS A 131 -0.57 -11.54 23.43
CA HIS A 131 -1.35 -10.33 23.76
C HIS A 131 -1.50 -9.36 22.59
N ALA A 132 -0.50 -9.26 21.71
CA ALA A 132 -0.59 -8.41 20.52
C ALA A 132 -1.59 -9.00 19.49
N ILE A 133 -1.56 -10.32 19.28
CA ILE A 133 -2.51 -11.01 18.38
C ILE A 133 -3.93 -10.89 18.92
N VAL A 134 -4.13 -11.23 20.19
CA VAL A 134 -5.45 -11.19 20.83
C VAL A 134 -5.97 -9.75 20.91
N GLY A 135 -5.10 -8.80 21.27
CA GLY A 135 -5.45 -7.38 21.34
C GLY A 135 -5.85 -6.80 19.98
N THR A 136 -5.11 -7.12 18.92
CA THR A 136 -5.47 -6.68 17.55
C THR A 136 -6.79 -7.30 17.10
N MET A 137 -7.03 -8.58 17.38
CA MET A 137 -8.30 -9.23 17.05
C MET A 137 -9.49 -8.56 17.77
N TYR A 138 -9.36 -8.27 19.06
CA TYR A 138 -10.41 -7.55 19.81
C TYR A 138 -10.68 -6.17 19.22
N MET A 139 -9.63 -5.40 18.90
CA MET A 139 -9.78 -4.08 18.31
C MET A 139 -10.49 -4.14 16.95
N ILE A 140 -10.11 -5.08 16.08
CA ILE A 140 -10.71 -5.26 14.76
C ILE A 140 -12.18 -5.67 14.88
N ILE A 141 -12.52 -6.60 15.77
CA ILE A 141 -13.90 -7.06 15.97
C ILE A 141 -14.78 -5.89 16.45
N ILE A 142 -14.34 -5.17 17.48
CA ILE A 142 -15.10 -4.05 18.03
C ILE A 142 -15.25 -2.94 16.99
N ALA A 143 -14.17 -2.59 16.28
CA ALA A 143 -14.21 -1.59 15.22
C ALA A 143 -15.15 -2.00 14.08
N SER A 144 -15.15 -3.29 13.70
CA SER A 144 -16.01 -3.81 12.64
C SER A 144 -17.49 -3.82 13.04
N ILE A 145 -17.81 -4.24 14.26
CA ILE A 145 -19.19 -4.24 14.78
C ILE A 145 -19.81 -2.84 14.72
N ILE A 146 -19.00 -1.80 14.96
CA ILE A 146 -19.47 -0.40 14.91
C ILE A 146 -19.49 0.12 13.48
N SER A 147 -18.35 0.03 12.78
CA SER A 147 -18.14 0.71 11.50
C SER A 147 -18.85 0.04 10.33
N VAL A 148 -18.89 -1.29 10.26
CA VAL A 148 -19.48 -2.03 9.13
C VAL A 148 -20.96 -1.73 8.93
N PRO A 149 -21.85 -1.88 9.95
CA PRO A 149 -23.26 -1.58 9.77
C PRO A 149 -23.49 -0.11 9.45
N LEU A 150 -22.79 0.82 10.13
CA LEU A 150 -22.87 2.25 9.84
C LEU A 150 -22.48 2.57 8.38
N SER A 151 -21.41 1.95 7.89
CA SER A 151 -20.89 2.18 6.54
C SER A 151 -21.80 1.63 5.46
N ILE A 152 -22.32 0.40 5.63
CA ILE A 152 -23.23 -0.22 4.67
C ILE A 152 -24.55 0.57 4.62
N LEU A 153 -25.10 0.98 5.78
CA LEU A 153 -26.28 1.82 5.83
C LEU A 153 -26.06 3.18 5.17
N THR A 154 -24.89 3.79 5.39
CA THR A 154 -24.51 5.05 4.75
C THR A 154 -24.41 4.87 3.24
N ALA A 155 -23.79 3.79 2.76
CA ALA A 155 -23.69 3.49 1.33
C ALA A 155 -25.08 3.29 0.70
N LEU A 156 -25.96 2.51 1.35
CA LEU A 156 -27.35 2.31 0.90
C LEU A 156 -28.14 3.62 0.88
N TYR A 157 -27.95 4.50 1.87
CA TYR A 157 -28.61 5.81 1.88
C TYR A 157 -28.14 6.67 0.70
N LEU A 158 -26.85 6.66 0.40
CA LEU A 158 -26.25 7.42 -0.70
C LEU A 158 -26.63 6.88 -2.08
N THR A 159 -26.79 5.56 -2.25
CA THR A 159 -27.13 4.95 -3.55
C THR A 159 -28.62 4.82 -3.78
N GLU A 160 -29.38 4.35 -2.80
CA GLU A 160 -30.78 3.96 -2.96
C GLU A 160 -31.72 5.11 -2.64
N ILE A 161 -31.58 5.70 -1.45
CA ILE A 161 -32.55 6.65 -0.92
C ILE A 161 -32.33 8.03 -1.54
N LYS A 162 -31.08 8.42 -1.76
CA LYS A 162 -30.69 9.73 -2.34
C LYS A 162 -31.44 10.90 -1.68
N GLY A 163 -31.58 10.85 -0.36
CA GLY A 163 -32.33 11.87 0.39
C GLY A 163 -31.62 13.23 0.40
N LYS A 164 -32.28 14.26 0.94
CA LYS A 164 -31.76 15.65 0.99
C LYS A 164 -30.38 15.77 1.66
N ALA A 165 -30.03 14.87 2.57
CA ALA A 165 -28.75 14.86 3.27
C ALA A 165 -27.63 14.13 2.49
N ALA A 166 -27.92 13.48 1.35
CA ALA A 166 -26.94 12.66 0.64
C ALA A 166 -25.68 13.43 0.23
N GLY A 167 -25.83 14.65 -0.29
CA GLY A 167 -24.69 15.49 -0.66
C GLY A 167 -23.82 15.88 0.54
N PHE A 168 -24.43 16.21 1.67
CA PHE A 168 -23.69 16.55 2.90
C PHE A 168 -22.97 15.34 3.49
N ILE A 169 -23.63 14.19 3.55
CA ILE A 169 -23.03 12.93 4.02
C ILE A 169 -21.88 12.53 3.12
N GLN A 170 -22.04 12.65 1.79
CA GLN A 170 -20.97 12.34 0.84
C GLN A 170 -19.76 13.25 1.03
N PHE A 171 -19.99 14.55 1.27
CA PHE A 171 -18.92 15.49 1.61
C PHE A 171 -18.19 15.07 2.90
N LEU A 172 -18.92 14.70 3.96
CA LEU A 172 -18.31 14.25 5.21
C LEU A 172 -17.47 12.98 5.02
N VAL A 173 -18.00 11.98 4.31
CA VAL A 173 -17.27 10.73 4.02
C VAL A 173 -15.99 11.00 3.22
N GLN A 174 -16.05 11.91 2.24
CA GLN A 174 -14.87 12.33 1.48
C GLN A 174 -13.86 13.09 2.34
N ALA A 175 -14.33 14.01 3.20
CA ALA A 175 -13.48 14.75 4.12
C ALA A 175 -12.78 13.81 5.12
N MET A 176 -13.49 12.81 5.66
CA MET A 176 -12.93 11.81 6.56
C MET A 176 -11.80 10.99 5.90
N SER A 177 -11.91 10.69 4.60
CA SER A 177 -10.85 9.99 3.87
C SER A 177 -9.56 10.82 3.71
N GLY A 178 -9.64 12.15 3.86
CA GLY A 178 -8.48 13.05 3.81
C GLY A 178 -7.78 13.23 5.16
N VAL A 179 -8.39 12.76 6.26
CA VAL A 179 -7.81 12.92 7.60
C VAL A 179 -6.65 11.94 7.78
N PRO A 180 -5.46 12.41 8.20
CA PRO A 180 -4.35 11.52 8.53
C PRO A 180 -4.70 10.57 9.68
N SER A 181 -4.30 9.31 9.61
CA SER A 181 -4.62 8.29 10.64
C SER A 181 -4.17 8.69 12.05
N VAL A 182 -3.03 9.38 12.15
CA VAL A 182 -2.50 9.91 13.42
C VAL A 182 -3.46 10.93 14.06
N VAL A 183 -4.14 11.74 13.26
CA VAL A 183 -5.08 12.76 13.76
C VAL A 183 -6.28 12.09 14.39
N ALA A 184 -6.83 11.03 13.78
CA ALA A 184 -7.92 10.25 14.36
C ALA A 184 -7.54 9.61 15.71
N GLY A 185 -6.31 9.09 15.81
CA GLY A 185 -5.77 8.53 17.06
C GLY A 185 -5.66 9.57 18.17
N ILE A 186 -5.05 10.72 17.89
CA ILE A 186 -4.89 11.81 18.86
C ILE A 186 -6.24 12.41 19.25
N PHE A 187 -7.19 12.52 18.31
CA PHE A 187 -8.54 13.00 18.59
C PHE A 187 -9.24 12.14 19.64
N ILE A 188 -9.25 10.81 19.48
CA ILE A 188 -9.85 9.91 20.46
C ILE A 188 -9.08 9.94 21.79
N TYR A 189 -7.75 10.01 21.73
CA TYR A 189 -6.93 10.17 22.93
C TYR A 189 -7.35 11.41 23.74
N ALA A 190 -7.42 12.57 23.09
CA ALA A 190 -7.77 13.82 23.75
C ALA A 190 -9.24 13.87 24.18
N ALA A 191 -10.16 13.36 23.36
CA ALA A 191 -11.60 13.41 23.62
C ALA A 191 -12.06 12.44 24.72
N LEU A 192 -11.51 11.21 24.75
CA LEU A 192 -11.99 10.13 25.62
C LEU A 192 -11.00 9.73 26.71
N LEU A 193 -9.70 9.55 26.42
CA LEU A 193 -8.76 9.03 27.42
C LEU A 193 -8.41 10.06 28.51
N LEU A 194 -8.39 11.35 28.15
CA LEU A 194 -8.14 12.41 29.14
C LEU A 194 -9.36 12.66 30.03
N ASN A 195 -10.57 12.53 29.48
CA ASN A 195 -11.81 12.91 30.15
C ASN A 195 -12.52 11.73 30.83
N THR A 196 -12.11 10.49 30.58
CA THR A 196 -12.80 9.31 31.13
C THR A 196 -11.82 8.31 31.71
N SER A 197 -12.28 7.53 32.69
CA SER A 197 -11.51 6.47 33.36
C SER A 197 -11.18 5.25 32.47
N PHE A 198 -11.58 5.24 31.19
CA PHE A 198 -11.34 4.15 30.24
C PHE A 198 -9.88 4.04 29.78
N ARG A 199 -8.91 4.24 30.67
CA ARG A 199 -7.48 4.16 30.33
C ARG A 199 -7.09 2.69 30.15
N GLY A 200 -6.47 2.35 29.02
CA GLY A 200 -5.91 1.02 28.77
C GLY A 200 -6.90 -0.07 28.35
N SER A 201 -8.17 0.27 28.04
CA SER A 201 -9.13 -0.71 27.51
C SER A 201 -8.99 -0.87 26.00
N GLY A 202 -9.11 -2.10 25.48
CA GLY A 202 -9.10 -2.38 24.03
C GLY A 202 -10.16 -1.60 23.23
N LEU A 203 -11.23 -1.15 23.88
CA LEU A 203 -12.24 -0.27 23.29
C LEU A 203 -11.63 1.07 22.83
N THR A 204 -10.68 1.61 23.58
CA THR A 204 -10.05 2.90 23.25
C THR A 204 -9.18 2.83 22.00
N GLY A 205 -8.55 1.68 21.73
CA GLY A 205 -7.82 1.43 20.49
C GLY A 205 -8.73 1.11 19.30
N ALA A 206 -9.93 0.56 19.56
CA ALA A 206 -10.91 0.22 18.52
C ALA A 206 -11.64 1.43 17.94
N LEU A 207 -11.84 2.51 18.72
CA LEU A 207 -12.59 3.69 18.26
C LEU A 207 -11.91 4.47 17.13
N PRO A 208 -10.59 4.78 17.17
CA PRO A 208 -9.90 5.40 16.05
C PRO A 208 -9.97 4.54 14.79
N LEU A 209 -9.80 3.21 14.95
CA LEU A 209 -9.92 2.26 13.85
C LEU A 209 -11.33 2.27 13.24
N ALA A 210 -12.38 2.29 14.07
CA ALA A 210 -13.76 2.39 13.60
C ALA A 210 -13.97 3.66 12.76
N ILE A 211 -13.43 4.80 13.18
CA ILE A 211 -13.52 6.08 12.43
C ILE A 211 -12.84 5.97 11.07
N LEU A 212 -11.65 5.36 11.01
CA LEU A 212 -10.87 5.23 9.79
C LEU A 212 -11.46 4.20 8.81
N MET A 213 -12.17 3.18 9.32
CA MET A 213 -12.86 2.18 8.51
C MET A 213 -14.15 2.70 7.85
N ILE A 214 -14.82 3.70 8.42
CA ILE A 214 -16.08 4.22 7.87
C ILE A 214 -15.95 4.68 6.41
N PRO A 215 -15.03 5.58 6.05
CA PRO A 215 -14.97 6.10 4.68
C PRO A 215 -14.56 5.04 3.65
N THR A 216 -13.71 4.08 4.04
CA THR A 216 -13.26 3.02 3.13
C THR A 216 -14.37 2.03 2.82
N VAL A 217 -15.06 1.52 3.84
CA VAL A 217 -16.17 0.58 3.68
C VAL A 217 -17.34 1.27 2.99
N THR A 218 -17.66 2.52 3.34
CA THR A 218 -18.77 3.26 2.71
C THR A 218 -18.51 3.46 1.21
N ARG A 219 -17.30 3.88 0.84
CA ARG A 219 -16.97 4.15 -0.57
C ARG A 219 -16.98 2.89 -1.42
N THR A 220 -16.38 1.82 -0.92
CA THR A 220 -16.33 0.53 -1.62
C THR A 220 -17.71 -0.11 -1.70
N ALA A 221 -18.52 -0.06 -0.64
CA ALA A 221 -19.90 -0.52 -0.66
C ALA A 221 -20.76 0.29 -1.63
N GLN A 222 -20.57 1.61 -1.70
CA GLN A 222 -21.26 2.48 -2.66
C GLN A 222 -20.94 2.06 -4.11
N GLU A 223 -19.66 1.82 -4.42
CA GLU A 223 -19.24 1.39 -5.76
C GLU A 223 -19.85 0.03 -6.11
N VAL A 224 -19.87 -0.93 -5.18
CA VAL A 224 -20.52 -2.23 -5.36
C VAL A 224 -22.02 -2.09 -5.60
N LEU A 225 -22.73 -1.28 -4.81
CA LEU A 225 -24.18 -1.10 -4.92
C LEU A 225 -24.57 -0.45 -6.26
N LEU A 226 -23.73 0.44 -6.80
CA LEU A 226 -23.94 1.08 -8.10
C LEU A 226 -23.74 0.12 -9.28
N LEU A 227 -23.02 -1.00 -9.10
CA LEU A 227 -22.87 -2.02 -10.15
C LEU A 227 -24.16 -2.80 -10.40
N ILE A 228 -25.14 -2.76 -9.49
CA ILE A 228 -26.42 -3.45 -9.67
C ILE A 228 -27.28 -2.68 -10.68
N PRO A 229 -27.72 -3.34 -11.78
CA PRO A 229 -28.56 -2.72 -12.80
C PRO A 229 -29.84 -2.10 -12.24
N ASN A 230 -30.25 -0.97 -12.82
CA ASN A 230 -31.49 -0.30 -12.43
C ASN A 230 -32.74 -1.11 -12.79
N ASP A 231 -32.70 -1.94 -13.84
CA ASP A 231 -33.80 -2.80 -14.26
C ASP A 231 -34.32 -3.70 -13.12
N LEU A 232 -33.41 -4.21 -12.28
CA LEU A 232 -33.78 -5.03 -11.11
C LEU A 232 -34.54 -4.23 -10.05
N ARG A 233 -34.21 -2.93 -9.92
CA ARG A 233 -34.84 -2.02 -8.96
C ARG A 233 -36.23 -1.63 -9.43
N GLU A 234 -36.34 -1.27 -10.71
CA GLU A 234 -37.60 -0.90 -11.36
C GLU A 234 -38.56 -2.07 -11.44
N ALA A 235 -38.07 -3.28 -11.76
CA ALA A 235 -38.87 -4.49 -11.73
C ALA A 235 -39.44 -4.77 -10.33
N GLY A 236 -38.63 -4.63 -9.26
CA GLY A 236 -39.10 -4.78 -7.89
C GLY A 236 -40.22 -3.81 -7.53
N GLN A 237 -40.08 -2.54 -7.92
CA GLN A 237 -41.10 -1.52 -7.70
C GLN A 237 -42.36 -1.75 -8.55
N ALA A 238 -42.21 -2.22 -9.79
CA ALA A 238 -43.32 -2.54 -10.69
C ALA A 238 -44.18 -3.71 -10.19
N LEU A 239 -43.59 -4.64 -9.42
CA LEU A 239 -44.33 -5.70 -8.71
C LEU A 239 -45.03 -5.22 -7.44
N GLY A 240 -45.07 -3.90 -7.19
CA GLY A 240 -45.73 -3.30 -6.03
C GLY A 240 -44.90 -3.34 -4.74
N ALA A 241 -43.62 -3.70 -4.80
CA ALA A 241 -42.75 -3.63 -3.63
C ALA A 241 -42.36 -2.18 -3.32
N THR A 242 -42.34 -1.82 -2.04
CA THR A 242 -41.78 -0.54 -1.61
C THR A 242 -40.27 -0.48 -1.89
N GLN A 243 -39.72 0.73 -1.95
CA GLN A 243 -38.28 0.94 -2.16
C GLN A 243 -37.44 0.20 -1.10
N TRP A 244 -37.80 0.28 0.19
CA TRP A 244 -37.05 -0.43 1.24
C TRP A 244 -37.08 -1.96 1.03
N LYS A 245 -38.23 -2.50 0.60
CA LYS A 245 -38.41 -3.95 0.39
C LYS A 245 -37.62 -4.43 -0.82
N THR A 246 -37.59 -3.63 -1.89
CA THR A 246 -36.74 -3.85 -3.07
C THR A 246 -35.27 -3.87 -2.69
N VAL A 247 -34.82 -2.90 -1.87
CA VAL A 247 -33.43 -2.83 -1.42
C VAL A 247 -33.06 -4.03 -0.57
N MET A 248 -33.86 -4.38 0.44
CA MET A 248 -33.54 -5.46 1.37
C MET A 248 -33.67 -6.86 0.75
N LEU A 249 -34.59 -7.08 -0.18
CA LEU A 249 -34.84 -8.42 -0.76
C LEU A 249 -34.16 -8.65 -2.11
N ILE A 250 -33.81 -7.60 -2.86
CA ILE A 250 -33.24 -7.74 -4.21
C ILE A 250 -31.81 -7.16 -4.23
N VAL A 251 -31.64 -5.88 -3.89
CA VAL A 251 -30.35 -5.18 -4.04
C VAL A 251 -29.28 -5.71 -3.08
N VAL A 252 -29.57 -5.75 -1.78
CA VAL A 252 -28.60 -6.21 -0.76
C VAL A 252 -28.18 -7.67 -0.98
N PRO A 253 -29.11 -8.62 -1.24
CA PRO A 253 -28.73 -9.99 -1.55
C PRO A 253 -27.91 -10.12 -2.84
N ALA A 254 -28.22 -9.32 -3.88
CA ALA A 254 -27.43 -9.28 -5.11
C ALA A 254 -26.02 -8.70 -4.89
N ALA A 255 -25.87 -7.71 -4.00
CA ALA A 255 -24.59 -7.07 -3.68
C ALA A 255 -23.74 -7.85 -2.65
N ARG A 256 -24.25 -8.92 -2.05
CA ARG A 256 -23.64 -9.55 -0.86
C ARG A 256 -22.15 -9.85 -0.98
N SER A 257 -21.70 -10.40 -2.12
CA SER A 257 -20.29 -10.76 -2.34
C SER A 257 -19.40 -9.52 -2.42
N GLY A 258 -19.89 -8.46 -3.08
CA GLY A 258 -19.19 -7.19 -3.14
C GLY A 258 -19.18 -6.46 -1.79
N LEU A 259 -20.27 -6.50 -1.02
CA LEU A 259 -20.33 -5.93 0.32
C LEU A 259 -19.35 -6.63 1.29
N VAL A 260 -19.23 -7.95 1.21
CA VAL A 260 -18.21 -8.70 1.96
C VAL A 260 -16.80 -8.24 1.56
N THR A 261 -16.55 -8.03 0.26
CA THR A 261 -15.26 -7.52 -0.22
C THR A 261 -14.98 -6.11 0.28
N ALA A 262 -15.98 -5.23 0.29
CA ALA A 262 -15.89 -3.88 0.84
C ALA A 262 -15.49 -3.90 2.32
N VAL A 263 -16.08 -4.79 3.11
CA VAL A 263 -15.72 -4.98 4.52
C VAL A 263 -14.30 -5.50 4.68
N ILE A 264 -13.90 -6.51 3.91
CA ILE A 264 -12.53 -7.06 3.94
C ILE A 264 -11.50 -5.97 3.61
N LEU A 265 -11.75 -5.17 2.58
CA LEU A 265 -10.85 -4.08 2.19
C LEU A 265 -10.77 -2.99 3.27
N GLY A 266 -11.90 -2.74 3.96
CA GLY A 266 -11.93 -1.83 5.10
C GLY A 266 -11.11 -2.32 6.29
N VAL A 267 -11.20 -3.61 6.63
CA VAL A 267 -10.44 -4.24 7.72
C VAL A 267 -8.95 -4.34 7.40
N ALA A 268 -8.59 -4.51 6.12
CA ALA A 268 -7.21 -4.69 5.69
C ALA A 268 -6.38 -3.39 5.65
N ARG A 269 -7.01 -2.22 5.77
CA ARG A 269 -6.35 -0.91 5.69
C ARG A 269 -5.85 -0.44 7.04
#